data_AF-A0A9P6TUJ1-F1
#
_entry.id   AF-A0A9P6TUJ1-F1
#
_cell.length_a   1.000
_cell.length_b   1.000
_cell.length_c   1.000
_cell.angle_alpha   90.00
_cell.angle_beta   90.00
_cell.angle_gamma   90.00
#
_symmetry.space_group_name_H-M   'P 1'
#
loop_
_entity.id
_entity.type
_entity.pdbx_description
1 polymer ?
#
loop_
_entity_poly.entity_id
_entity_poly.type
_entity_poly.pdbx_seq_one_letter_code
_entity_poly.pdbx_strand_id
1 'polypeptide(L)'
;MSSTAENPMIDRSKPLYYSEEDDNTIEPATESSYNSKDSMLFVIDCSSRMQQEDENGKIPVLEAFRGVQSVLMSKIFTSGSDYVGIVLYGTEKKNNQADHDHIYVFHDLDIPDADIIKETEAITSGTAIPGSPVP
;
A
#
# COMPACT_ATOMS: atom_id res chain seq x y z
N MET A 1 -58.63 -22.18 -4.54
CA MET A 1 -57.62 -23.26 -4.74
C MET A 1 -56.28 -22.58 -4.95
N SER A 2 -55.32 -22.96 -4.13
CA SER A 2 -54.10 -22.22 -3.81
C SER A 2 -53.16 -22.03 -5.00
N SER A 3 -52.61 -20.82 -5.14
CA SER A 3 -51.51 -20.51 -6.05
C SER A 3 -50.22 -21.13 -5.49
N THR A 4 -49.56 -21.96 -6.29
CA THR A 4 -48.25 -22.53 -5.97
C THR A 4 -47.19 -21.49 -6.33
N ALA A 5 -46.72 -20.72 -5.35
CA ALA A 5 -45.51 -19.91 -5.50
C ALA A 5 -44.31 -20.87 -5.57
N GLU A 6 -43.59 -20.88 -6.70
CA GLU A 6 -42.28 -21.53 -6.80
C GLU A 6 -41.32 -20.81 -5.85
N ASN A 7 -40.86 -21.54 -4.83
CA ASN A 7 -39.84 -21.03 -3.93
C ASN A 7 -38.49 -21.06 -4.69
N PRO A 8 -37.78 -19.93 -4.87
CA PRO A 8 -36.53 -19.92 -5.63
C PRO A 8 -35.53 -20.89 -5.00
N MET A 9 -34.86 -21.70 -5.83
CA MET A 9 -33.81 -22.61 -5.38
C MET A 9 -32.68 -21.80 -4.73
N ILE A 10 -32.60 -21.86 -3.40
CA ILE A 10 -31.48 -21.31 -2.64
C ILE A 10 -30.24 -22.13 -2.98
N ASP A 11 -29.24 -21.49 -3.58
CA ASP A 11 -27.93 -22.06 -3.82
C ASP A 11 -27.23 -22.32 -2.47
N ARG A 12 -27.22 -23.59 -2.07
CA ARG A 12 -26.66 -24.06 -0.79
C ARG A 12 -25.14 -23.96 -0.71
N SER A 13 -24.46 -23.55 -1.78
CA SER A 13 -23.01 -23.33 -1.76
C SER A 13 -22.60 -22.00 -1.13
N LYS A 14 -23.56 -21.07 -0.92
CA LYS A 14 -23.29 -19.76 -0.32
C LYS A 14 -23.63 -19.71 1.18
N PRO A 15 -22.78 -19.11 2.02
CA PRO A 15 -23.06 -18.95 3.44
C PRO A 15 -24.23 -17.96 3.65
N LEU A 16 -25.14 -18.29 4.57
CA LEU A 16 -26.26 -17.44 4.97
C LEU A 16 -25.92 -16.76 6.30
N TYR A 17 -26.20 -15.46 6.41
CA TYR A 17 -26.12 -14.73 7.68
C TYR A 17 -27.53 -14.37 8.17
N TYR A 18 -27.73 -14.50 9.48
CA TYR A 18 -28.94 -14.04 10.17
C TYR A 18 -28.67 -12.62 10.67
N SER A 19 -29.41 -11.63 10.18
CA SER A 19 -29.51 -10.32 10.82
C SER A 19 -30.49 -10.44 12.00
N GLU A 20 -30.12 -9.93 13.18
CA GLU A 20 -30.96 -10.00 14.39
C GLU A 20 -32.11 -8.97 14.40
N GLU A 21 -32.37 -8.31 13.28
CA GLU A 21 -33.52 -7.43 13.07
C GLU A 21 -34.55 -8.15 12.18
N ASP A 22 -35.70 -8.40 12.79
CA ASP A 22 -36.89 -9.17 12.41
C ASP A 22 -37.44 -9.00 10.97
N ASP A 23 -37.47 -10.10 10.22
CA ASP A 23 -38.61 -10.69 9.46
C ASP A 23 -38.07 -11.50 8.26
N ASN A 24 -37.86 -12.80 8.49
CA ASN A 24 -37.82 -13.96 7.56
C ASN A 24 -37.39 -13.81 6.08
N THR A 25 -36.68 -12.75 5.72
CA THR A 25 -36.29 -12.45 4.35
C THR A 25 -34.86 -12.93 4.18
N ILE A 26 -34.70 -14.12 3.60
CA ILE A 26 -33.40 -14.64 3.18
C ILE A 26 -32.98 -13.85 1.94
N GLU A 27 -32.34 -12.69 2.13
CA GLU A 27 -31.70 -12.02 1.02
C GLU A 27 -30.41 -12.77 0.63
N PRO A 28 -30.20 -13.08 -0.65
CA PRO A 28 -28.91 -13.58 -1.10
C PRO A 28 -27.89 -12.51 -0.74
N ALA A 29 -26.87 -12.87 0.05
CA ALA A 29 -25.80 -11.97 0.43
C ALA A 29 -25.36 -11.19 -0.81
N THR A 30 -25.77 -9.93 -0.91
CA THR A 30 -25.16 -9.00 -1.85
C THR A 30 -23.70 -9.07 -1.50
N GLU A 31 -22.85 -9.36 -2.48
CA GLU A 31 -21.41 -9.28 -2.32
C GLU A 31 -21.07 -7.81 -2.02
N SER A 32 -21.31 -7.36 -0.78
CA SER A 32 -20.44 -6.41 -0.13
C SER A 32 -19.17 -7.19 0.12
N SER A 33 -18.44 -7.47 -0.98
CA SER A 33 -17.01 -7.61 -0.95
C SER A 33 -16.57 -6.36 -0.23
N TYR A 34 -16.33 -6.49 1.08
CA TYR A 34 -15.58 -5.52 1.84
C TYR A 34 -14.20 -5.59 1.20
N ASN A 35 -14.03 -4.86 0.09
CA ASN A 35 -12.77 -4.63 -0.55
C ASN A 35 -12.04 -3.71 0.41
N SER A 36 -11.48 -4.29 1.48
CA SER A 36 -10.69 -3.58 2.48
C SER A 36 -9.45 -3.11 1.75
N LYS A 37 -9.53 -1.89 1.21
CA LYS A 37 -8.37 -1.24 0.61
C LYS A 37 -7.37 -1.01 1.73
N ASP A 38 -6.22 -1.67 1.64
CA ASP A 38 -5.16 -1.45 2.60
C ASP A 38 -4.39 -0.19 2.20
N SER A 39 -4.05 0.62 3.21
CA SER A 39 -3.17 1.78 3.04
C SER A 39 -1.87 1.52 3.77
N MET A 40 -0.76 1.57 3.05
CA MET A 40 0.58 1.30 3.58
C MET A 40 1.47 2.52 3.40
N LEU A 41 2.12 2.97 4.48
CA LEU A 41 3.07 4.07 4.45
C LEU A 41 4.46 3.56 4.82
N PHE A 42 5.41 3.72 3.91
CA PHE A 42 6.84 3.52 4.20
C PHE A 42 7.44 4.81 4.71
N VAL A 43 8.01 4.77 5.90
CA VAL A 43 8.72 5.91 6.50
C VAL A 43 10.19 5.54 6.63
N ILE A 44 11.04 6.18 5.83
CA ILE A 44 12.44 5.79 5.64
C ILE A 44 13.36 6.84 6.27
N ASP A 45 14.24 6.39 7.17
CA ASP A 45 15.30 7.22 7.72
C ASP A 45 16.38 7.48 6.65
N CYS A 46 16.67 8.76 6.41
CA CYS A 46 17.69 9.23 5.47
C CYS A 46 18.85 9.95 6.18
N SER A 47 18.97 9.82 7.51
CA SER A 47 20.10 10.35 8.27
C SER A 47 21.45 9.80 7.78
N SER A 48 22.53 10.51 8.09
CA SER A 48 23.88 10.14 7.62
C SER A 48 24.28 8.72 8.00
N ARG A 49 23.75 8.18 9.11
CA ARG A 49 24.03 6.80 9.55
C ARG A 49 23.43 5.76 8.61
N MET A 50 22.28 6.04 8.01
CA MET A 50 21.60 5.15 7.06
C MET A 50 22.27 5.11 5.69
N GLN A 51 23.14 6.08 5.41
CA GLN A 51 23.87 6.22 4.14
C GLN A 51 25.27 5.61 4.19
N GLN A 52 25.70 5.10 5.35
CA GLN A 52 27.00 4.44 5.53
C GLN A 52 26.86 2.94 5.31
N GLU A 53 27.91 2.32 4.76
CA GLU A 53 27.98 0.86 4.67
C GLU A 53 27.99 0.23 6.07
N ASP A 54 27.23 -0.84 6.23
CA ASP A 54 27.26 -1.71 7.41
C ASP A 54 28.44 -2.69 7.36
N GLU A 55 28.51 -3.57 8.36
CA GLU A 55 29.55 -4.61 8.45
C GLU A 55 29.57 -5.60 7.26
N ASN A 56 28.51 -5.65 6.47
CA ASN A 56 28.35 -6.51 5.30
C ASN A 56 28.53 -5.75 3.98
N GLY A 57 28.94 -4.48 4.02
CA GLY A 57 29.09 -3.63 2.83
C GLY A 57 27.75 -3.19 2.22
N LYS A 58 26.66 -3.23 2.99
CA LYS A 58 25.34 -2.79 2.53
C LYS A 58 25.03 -1.41 3.06
N ILE A 59 24.40 -0.57 2.25
CA ILE A 59 23.92 0.75 2.65
C ILE A 59 22.45 0.62 3.12
N PRO A 60 22.13 0.83 4.41
CA PRO A 60 20.80 0.57 4.98
C PRO A 60 19.64 1.25 4.25
N VAL A 61 19.80 2.50 3.84
CA VAL A 61 18.73 3.22 3.11
C VAL A 61 18.47 2.58 1.73
N LEU A 62 19.49 2.05 1.05
CA LEU A 62 19.29 1.33 -0.20
C LEU A 62 18.58 -0.01 0.02
N GLU A 63 18.90 -0.71 1.11
CA GLU A 63 18.18 -1.93 1.50
C GLU A 63 16.70 -1.64 1.81
N ALA A 64 16.40 -0.50 2.44
CA ALA A 64 15.02 -0.07 2.67
C ALA A 64 14.26 0.12 1.34
N PHE A 65 14.85 0.81 0.35
CA PHE A 65 14.25 0.95 -0.97
C PHE A 65 14.07 -0.38 -1.71
N ARG A 66 15.01 -1.33 -1.57
CA ARG A 66 14.86 -2.70 -2.11
C ARG A 66 13.68 -3.45 -1.47
N GLY A 67 13.48 -3.25 -0.18
CA GLY A 67 12.30 -3.74 0.53
C GLY A 67 11.00 -3.13 -0.02
N VAL A 68 10.97 -1.81 -0.22
CA VAL A 68 9.82 -1.10 -0.81
C VAL A 68 9.50 -1.63 -2.21
N GLN A 69 10.49 -1.77 -3.09
CA GLN A 69 10.31 -2.33 -4.44
C GLN A 69 9.65 -3.71 -4.42
N SER A 70 10.08 -4.57 -3.50
CA SER A 70 9.53 -5.92 -3.35
C SER A 70 8.04 -5.88 -2.99
N VAL A 71 7.63 -4.94 -2.13
CA VAL A 71 6.22 -4.75 -1.75
C VAL A 71 5.43 -4.12 -2.90
N LEU A 72 5.95 -3.09 -3.56
CA LEU A 72 5.29 -2.45 -4.71
C LEU A 72 4.98 -3.47 -5.81
N MET A 73 5.97 -4.29 -6.18
CA MET A 73 5.80 -5.37 -7.14
C MET A 73 4.69 -6.32 -6.69
N SER A 74 4.74 -6.80 -5.44
CA SER A 74 3.70 -7.69 -4.91
C SER A 74 2.31 -7.05 -5.00
N LYS A 75 2.16 -5.79 -4.57
CA LYS A 75 0.88 -5.08 -4.53
C LYS A 75 0.29 -4.86 -5.92
N ILE A 76 1.11 -4.45 -6.90
CA ILE A 76 0.67 -4.29 -8.30
C ILE A 76 0.10 -5.59 -8.89
N PHE A 77 0.66 -6.76 -8.53
CA PHE A 77 0.18 -8.05 -9.05
C PHE A 77 -0.94 -8.70 -8.22
N THR A 78 -1.04 -8.42 -6.91
CA THR A 78 -1.94 -9.14 -5.99
C THR A 78 -3.17 -8.35 -5.56
N SER A 79 -3.12 -7.01 -5.60
CA SER A 79 -4.20 -6.14 -5.12
C SER A 79 -4.19 -4.80 -5.86
N GLY A 80 -4.99 -4.70 -6.92
CA GLY A 80 -5.07 -3.49 -7.78
C GLY A 80 -5.75 -2.26 -7.17
N SER A 81 -6.00 -2.24 -5.86
CA SER A 81 -6.69 -1.12 -5.18
C SER A 81 -6.05 -0.69 -3.86
N ASP A 82 -4.88 -1.21 -3.51
CA ASP A 82 -4.17 -0.80 -2.30
C ASP A 82 -3.43 0.52 -2.52
N TYR A 83 -3.40 1.34 -1.48
CA TYR A 83 -2.66 2.59 -1.48
C TYR A 83 -1.30 2.41 -0.83
N VAL A 84 -0.25 2.89 -1.48
CA VAL A 84 1.12 2.86 -0.98
C VAL A 84 1.67 4.28 -1.00
N GLY A 85 2.26 4.73 0.10
CA GLY A 85 2.97 6.01 0.20
C GLY A 85 4.39 5.82 0.69
N ILE A 86 5.28 6.75 0.35
CA ILE A 86 6.70 6.73 0.75
C ILE A 86 7.09 8.12 1.25
N VAL A 87 7.53 8.19 2.51
CA VAL A 87 8.01 9.40 3.18
C VAL A 87 9.44 9.19 3.64
N LEU A 88 10.29 10.16 3.35
CA LEU A 88 11.67 10.21 3.82
C LEU A 88 11.76 11.21 4.96
N TYR A 89 12.47 10.87 6.03
CA TYR A 89 12.76 11.78 7.13
C TYR A 89 14.26 11.89 7.40
N GLY A 90 14.68 13.01 7.99
CA GLY A 90 16.10 13.32 8.16
C GLY A 90 16.77 13.77 6.86
N THR A 91 15.97 14.25 5.89
CA THR A 91 16.45 14.83 4.63
C THR A 91 16.89 16.28 4.81
N GLU A 92 17.72 16.80 3.91
CA GLU A 92 18.03 18.24 3.87
C GLU A 92 16.91 19.03 3.23
N LYS A 93 16.35 18.50 2.13
CA LYS A 93 15.21 19.11 1.44
C LYS A 93 13.92 18.69 2.12
N LYS A 94 12.95 19.60 2.14
CA LYS A 94 11.56 19.29 2.49
C LYS A 94 10.68 19.24 1.24
N ASN A 95 9.69 18.37 1.29
CA ASN A 95 8.60 18.31 0.32
C ASN A 95 7.36 17.78 1.06
N ASN A 96 6.58 18.64 1.69
CA ASN A 96 5.35 18.26 2.37
C ASN A 96 4.43 19.49 2.55
N GLN A 97 3.12 19.26 2.63
CA GLN A 97 2.12 20.33 2.71
C GLN A 97 2.17 21.15 4.01
N ALA A 98 2.70 20.55 5.09
CA ALA A 98 2.80 21.20 6.39
C ALA A 98 4.08 22.03 6.56
N ASP A 99 4.91 22.10 5.52
CA ASP A 99 6.19 22.81 5.48
C ASP A 99 7.18 22.41 6.58
N HIS A 100 7.06 21.18 7.10
CA HIS A 100 7.96 20.65 8.13
C HIS A 100 9.36 20.39 7.56
N ASP A 101 10.38 20.87 8.26
CA ASP A 101 11.77 20.62 7.88
C ASP A 101 12.11 19.14 8.01
N HIS A 102 13.04 18.69 7.16
CA HIS A 102 13.56 17.32 7.15
C HIS A 102 12.54 16.22 6.84
N ILE A 103 11.40 16.57 6.24
CA ILE A 103 10.39 15.63 5.76
C ILE A 103 10.18 15.81 4.26
N TYR A 104 10.39 14.73 3.52
CA TYR A 104 10.20 14.69 2.07
C TYR A 104 9.21 13.58 1.70
N VAL A 105 8.03 13.94 1.22
CA VAL A 105 7.10 13.01 0.59
C VAL A 105 7.67 12.64 -0.77
N PHE A 106 8.14 11.39 -0.89
CA PHE A 106 8.71 10.84 -2.11
C PHE A 106 7.60 10.34 -3.04
N HIS A 107 6.59 9.70 -2.47
CA HIS A 107 5.38 9.28 -3.18
C HIS A 107 4.18 9.51 -2.25
N ASP A 108 3.18 10.21 -2.77
CA ASP A 108 1.90 10.38 -2.07
C ASP A 108 1.24 9.02 -1.84
N LEU A 109 0.28 8.96 -0.93
CA LEU A 109 -0.48 7.75 -0.67
C LEU A 109 -1.44 7.50 -1.85
N ASP A 110 -0.98 6.77 -2.87
CA ASP A 110 -1.72 6.48 -4.10
C ASP A 110 -1.62 5.00 -4.50
N ILE A 111 -2.38 4.58 -5.51
CA ILE A 111 -2.29 3.23 -6.09
C ILE A 111 -0.94 3.12 -6.80
N PRO A 112 -0.09 2.14 -6.44
CA PRO A 112 1.24 2.02 -7.02
C PRO A 112 1.19 1.63 -8.50
N ASP A 113 2.12 2.16 -9.27
CA ASP A 113 2.27 1.88 -10.70
C ASP A 113 3.73 1.57 -11.09
N ALA A 114 3.99 1.48 -12.40
CA ALA A 114 5.33 1.20 -12.90
C ALA A 114 6.31 2.37 -12.71
N ASP A 115 5.82 3.61 -12.60
CA ASP A 115 6.67 4.79 -12.51
C ASP A 115 7.33 4.85 -11.13
N ILE A 116 6.59 4.57 -10.06
CA ILE A 116 7.18 4.53 -8.71
C ILE A 116 8.22 3.41 -8.53
N ILE A 117 8.04 2.28 -9.21
CA ILE A 117 9.06 1.23 -9.27
C ILE A 117 10.34 1.78 -9.91
N LYS A 118 10.21 2.43 -11.06
CA LYS A 118 11.36 2.98 -11.80
C LYS A 118 12.10 4.05 -10.99
N GLU A 119 11.36 4.90 -10.28
CA GLU A 119 11.95 5.94 -9.42
C GLU A 119 12.73 5.32 -8.24
N THR A 120 12.18 4.30 -7.58
CA THR A 120 12.90 3.59 -6.51
C THR A 120 14.09 2.80 -7.05
N GLU A 121 14.00 2.21 -8.25
CA GLU A 121 15.11 1.54 -8.95
C GLU A 121 16.26 2.50 -9.22
N ALA A 122 15.97 3.73 -9.66
CA ALA A 122 16.98 4.76 -9.88
C ALA A 122 17.80 5.06 -8.60
N ILE A 123 17.16 5.05 -7.42
CA ILE A 123 17.84 5.22 -6.13
C ILE A 123 18.77 4.04 -5.86
N THR A 124 18.27 2.81 -5.99
CA THR A 124 19.05 1.60 -5.67
C THR A 124 20.17 1.27 -6.66
N SER A 125 20.15 1.86 -7.86
CA SER A 125 21.13 1.63 -8.94
C SER A 125 22.24 2.70 -9.02
N GLY A 126 22.23 3.71 -8.13
CA GLY A 126 23.34 4.67 -8.00
C GLY A 126 22.98 6.13 -8.25
N THR A 127 21.70 6.51 -8.14
CA THR A 127 21.30 7.93 -8.13
C THR A 127 21.19 8.45 -6.70
N ALA A 128 21.60 9.70 -6.48
CA ALA A 128 21.50 10.40 -5.20
C ALA A 128 20.08 10.28 -4.62
N ILE A 129 20.00 9.97 -3.32
CA ILE A 129 18.72 9.89 -2.61
C ILE A 129 18.07 11.28 -2.67
N PRO A 130 16.80 11.40 -3.09
CA PRO A 130 16.08 12.66 -3.13
C PRO A 130 16.13 13.34 -1.76
N GLY A 131 16.73 14.52 -1.70
CA GLY A 131 16.88 15.29 -0.45
C GLY A 131 18.12 14.96 0.39
N SER A 132 19.00 14.06 -0.05
CA SER A 132 20.35 13.93 0.49
C SER A 132 21.29 14.97 -0.13
N PRO A 133 22.34 15.44 0.59
CA PRO A 133 23.39 16.23 -0.05
C PRO A 133 24.02 15.40 -1.17
N VAL A 134 24.19 16.01 -2.34
CA VAL A 134 25.14 15.51 -3.33
C VAL A 134 26.53 15.94 -2.82
N PRO A 135 27.50 15.02 -2.70
CA PRO A 135 28.85 15.39 -2.28
C PRO A 135 29.49 16.44 -3.19
#